data_AF-A0AA94EGK5-F1
#
_entry.id   AF-A0AA94EGK5-F1
#
_cell.length_a   1.000
_cell.length_b   1.000
_cell.length_c   1.000
_cell.angle_alpha   90.00
_cell.angle_beta   90.00
_cell.angle_gamma   90.00
#
_symmetry.space_group_name_H-M   'P 1'
#
loop_
_entity.id
_entity.type
_entity.pdbx_description
1 polymer ?
#
loop_
_entity_poly.entity_id
_entity_poly.type
_entity_poly.pdbx_seq_one_letter_code
_entity_poly.pdbx_strand_id
1 'polypeptide(L)'
;MAQFFKPKKHTKTVTKVLTATVAALDHQARAVVRGQTRQQQTRFISGALPDEVIQFKTDGKNGGLLQRVMNASPERRPPPCQYYQQCGGCDFQHADEAYQLRHKQTVVTQLFNKFGVSADPLPWQPALLSEPNRYRRRVRLATRWLGKEQRLIVGFRAAQSHQIVPIADCLVADQVLLQVVNTLYPLLNVAAVASQLGHIEVINVNKPLVLLRLTGRLEDTVIAQLRDWQTTHKVDVWLQNDTETWSLNPAATAFDTSIDGDKLYFQPGDFLQVNGSVNQRMVEQAMNWLQPTKTQRVIDFFAGIGNFSLPLARRCKAVVTVEGVARMAQQTHENAQLNGLDNVTALTADLNQITVAELGEAADLWCLDPARPGAEGVVRLLQKLAPQQRPQKILYVSCAADTLARDVAAIEQAGYRLTRIGTVDMFPQTHHIETMVCLERVA
;
A
#
# COMPACT_ATOMS: atom_id res chain seq x y z
N MET A 1 -14.64 6.77 -52.45
CA MET A 1 -13.69 5.64 -52.27
C MET A 1 -13.88 5.10 -50.86
N ALA A 2 -14.53 3.94 -50.71
CA ALA A 2 -14.76 3.33 -49.40
C ALA A 2 -13.43 2.79 -48.84
N GLN A 3 -13.00 3.28 -47.67
CA GLN A 3 -11.86 2.73 -46.96
C GLN A 3 -12.27 1.41 -46.30
N PHE A 4 -11.86 0.29 -46.90
CA PHE A 4 -12.00 -1.02 -46.28
C PHE A 4 -11.03 -1.14 -45.10
N PHE A 5 -11.56 -1.21 -43.88
CA PHE A 5 -10.79 -1.59 -42.70
C PHE A 5 -10.25 -3.02 -42.86
N LYS A 6 -8.93 -3.16 -43.03
CA LYS A 6 -8.24 -4.45 -42.95
C LYS A 6 -7.81 -4.70 -41.51
N PRO A 7 -8.39 -5.68 -40.80
CA PRO A 7 -7.90 -6.05 -39.47
C PRO A 7 -6.43 -6.49 -39.56
N LYS A 8 -5.57 -5.91 -38.71
CA LYS A 8 -4.18 -6.36 -38.56
C LYS A 8 -4.20 -7.84 -38.15
N LYS A 9 -3.61 -8.72 -38.95
CA LYS A 9 -3.34 -10.10 -38.56
C LYS A 9 -2.51 -10.08 -37.27
N HIS A 10 -3.08 -10.54 -36.15
CA HIS A 10 -2.31 -10.87 -34.97
C HIS A 10 -1.32 -11.98 -35.34
N THR A 11 -0.06 -11.61 -35.51
CA THR A 11 1.03 -12.58 -35.68
C THR A 11 1.14 -13.31 -34.35
N LYS A 12 0.84 -14.62 -34.32
CA LYS A 12 1.08 -15.45 -33.13
C LYS A 12 2.57 -15.35 -32.80
N THR A 13 2.90 -14.76 -31.65
CA THR A 13 4.28 -14.70 -31.16
C THR A 13 4.78 -16.12 -30.99
N VAL A 14 5.76 -16.54 -31.79
CA VAL A 14 6.37 -17.87 -31.68
C VAL A 14 6.97 -17.99 -30.30
N THR A 15 6.41 -18.87 -29.49
CA THR A 15 6.86 -19.06 -28.13
C THR A 15 8.13 -19.90 -28.13
N LYS A 16 9.27 -19.28 -27.82
CA LYS A 16 10.57 -19.97 -27.75
C LYS A 16 11.00 -20.11 -26.29
N VAL A 17 11.60 -21.25 -25.97
CA VAL A 17 12.31 -21.45 -24.71
C VAL A 17 13.74 -20.98 -24.91
N LEU A 18 14.21 -20.08 -24.05
CA LEU A 18 15.53 -19.46 -24.12
C LEU A 18 16.28 -19.69 -22.81
N THR A 19 17.61 -19.69 -22.88
CA THR A 19 18.49 -19.72 -21.70
C THR A 19 19.30 -18.44 -21.68
N ALA A 20 19.40 -17.76 -20.53
CA ALA A 20 20.17 -16.55 -20.38
C ALA A 20 20.59 -16.31 -18.92
N THR A 21 21.62 -15.47 -18.73
CA THR A 21 22.01 -14.96 -17.42
C THR A 21 21.19 -13.70 -17.08
N VAL A 22 20.71 -13.61 -15.85
CA VAL A 22 19.99 -12.43 -15.35
C VAL A 22 21.00 -11.31 -15.04
N ALA A 23 20.78 -10.13 -15.60
CA ALA A 23 21.71 -9.01 -15.45
C ALA A 23 21.43 -8.12 -14.24
N ALA A 24 20.16 -7.98 -13.86
CA ALA A 24 19.71 -7.11 -12.78
C ALA A 24 18.26 -7.44 -12.41
N LEU A 25 17.74 -6.76 -11.40
CA LEU A 25 16.30 -6.66 -11.12
C LEU A 25 15.80 -5.26 -11.47
N ASP A 26 14.54 -5.16 -11.90
CA ASP A 26 13.85 -3.87 -11.96
C ASP A 26 13.20 -3.49 -10.60
N HIS A 27 12.55 -2.33 -10.56
CA HIS A 27 11.86 -1.83 -9.36
C HIS A 27 10.67 -2.71 -8.92
N GLN A 28 10.22 -3.65 -9.75
CA GLN A 28 9.18 -4.63 -9.43
C GLN A 28 9.77 -6.00 -9.07
N ALA A 29 11.07 -6.05 -8.79
CA ALA A 29 11.83 -7.27 -8.51
C ALA A 29 11.74 -8.33 -9.63
N ARG A 30 11.56 -7.90 -10.88
CA ARG A 30 11.61 -8.79 -12.05
C ARG A 30 13.03 -8.83 -12.60
N ALA A 31 13.52 -10.02 -12.89
CA ALA A 31 14.78 -10.24 -13.58
C ALA A 31 14.81 -9.55 -14.93
N VAL A 32 15.86 -8.79 -15.18
CA VAL A 32 16.17 -8.12 -16.44
C VAL A 32 17.17 -8.98 -17.19
N VAL A 33 16.72 -9.62 -18.27
CA VAL A 33 17.58 -10.31 -19.23
C VAL A 33 17.83 -9.37 -20.41
N ARG A 34 19.07 -8.92 -20.57
CA ARG A 34 19.47 -8.04 -21.68
C ARG A 34 19.63 -8.84 -22.96
N GLY A 35 19.16 -8.30 -24.08
CA GLY A 35 19.46 -8.87 -25.38
C GLY A 35 20.95 -8.76 -25.72
N GLN A 36 21.54 -9.81 -26.28
CA GLN A 36 22.96 -9.81 -26.67
C GLN A 36 23.24 -9.06 -27.97
N THR A 37 22.21 -8.76 -28.77
CA THR A 37 22.32 -7.99 -30.01
C THR A 37 21.26 -6.90 -30.05
N ARG A 38 21.44 -5.85 -30.88
CA ARG A 38 20.42 -4.80 -31.11
C ARG A 38 19.06 -5.33 -31.56
N GLN A 39 19.02 -6.56 -32.11
CA GLN A 39 17.77 -7.23 -32.53
C GLN A 39 17.12 -8.05 -31.40
N GLN A 40 17.84 -8.38 -30.32
CA GLN A 40 17.31 -9.05 -29.15
C GLN A 40 16.77 -8.02 -28.14
N GLN A 41 15.50 -8.15 -27.78
CA GLN A 41 14.83 -7.24 -26.86
C GLN A 41 15.14 -7.62 -25.41
N THR A 42 15.25 -6.61 -24.54
CA THR A 42 15.28 -6.81 -23.08
C THR A 42 13.99 -7.47 -22.62
N ARG A 43 14.12 -8.46 -21.74
CA ARG A 43 12.98 -9.21 -21.19
C ARG A 43 12.92 -9.11 -19.67
N PHE A 44 11.70 -9.12 -19.15
CA PHE A 44 11.39 -9.09 -17.73
C PHE A 44 10.78 -10.41 -17.31
N ILE A 45 11.37 -11.07 -16.32
CA ILE A 45 10.98 -12.39 -15.84
C ILE A 45 10.81 -12.36 -14.32
N SER A 46 9.64 -12.72 -13.81
CA SER A 46 9.42 -12.84 -12.36
C SER A 46 10.03 -14.11 -11.79
N GLY A 47 10.51 -14.06 -10.54
CA GLY A 47 10.98 -15.23 -9.78
C GLY A 47 12.46 -15.62 -9.99
N ALA A 48 13.24 -14.78 -10.66
CA ALA A 48 14.67 -14.95 -10.89
C ALA A 48 15.48 -13.79 -10.29
N LEU A 49 16.71 -14.08 -9.84
CA LEU A 49 17.63 -13.13 -9.21
C LEU A 49 18.82 -12.82 -10.12
N PRO A 50 19.56 -11.72 -9.88
CA PRO A 50 20.79 -11.41 -10.59
C PRO A 50 21.81 -12.55 -10.55
N ASP A 51 22.61 -12.65 -11.60
CA ASP A 51 23.67 -13.64 -11.81
C ASP A 51 23.19 -15.09 -11.99
N GLU A 52 21.89 -15.34 -11.88
CA GLU A 52 21.32 -16.65 -12.17
C GLU A 52 21.32 -16.97 -13.66
N VAL A 53 21.59 -18.23 -13.98
CA VAL A 53 21.35 -18.77 -15.32
C VAL A 53 19.95 -19.39 -15.33
N ILE A 54 19.05 -18.86 -16.14
CA ILE A 54 17.65 -19.26 -16.18
C ILE A 54 17.23 -19.75 -17.55
N GLN A 55 16.30 -20.70 -17.56
CA GLN A 55 15.50 -21.06 -18.73
C GLN A 55 14.12 -20.43 -18.59
N PHE A 56 13.67 -19.73 -19.63
CA PHE A 56 12.36 -19.07 -19.64
C PHE A 56 11.68 -19.17 -21.00
N LYS A 57 10.35 -19.12 -20.98
CA LYS A 57 9.49 -19.14 -22.15
C LYS A 57 9.09 -17.70 -22.49
N THR A 58 9.32 -17.24 -23.72
CA THR A 58 8.95 -15.86 -24.10
C THR A 58 7.45 -15.61 -23.96
N ASP A 59 7.06 -14.49 -23.35
CA ASP A 59 5.67 -14.09 -23.22
C ASP A 59 5.48 -12.63 -23.66
N GLY A 60 4.60 -12.39 -24.63
CA GLY A 60 4.45 -11.09 -25.26
C GLY A 60 5.75 -10.51 -25.84
N LYS A 61 5.83 -9.17 -25.92
CA LYS A 61 6.97 -8.45 -26.51
C LYS A 61 8.19 -8.47 -25.58
N ASN A 62 8.01 -8.01 -24.34
CA ASN A 62 9.09 -7.82 -23.36
C ASN A 62 9.00 -8.78 -22.15
N GLY A 63 8.08 -9.74 -22.14
CA GLY A 63 7.90 -10.65 -21.01
C GLY A 63 8.60 -12.00 -21.21
N GLY A 64 8.70 -12.74 -20.10
CA GLY A 64 9.07 -14.14 -20.08
C GLY A 64 8.53 -14.84 -18.84
N LEU A 65 8.11 -16.09 -19.01
CA LEU A 65 7.71 -16.98 -17.94
C LEU A 65 8.89 -17.87 -17.55
N LEU A 66 9.36 -17.76 -16.32
CA LEU A 66 10.41 -18.62 -15.78
C LEU A 66 10.00 -20.10 -15.91
N GLN A 67 10.89 -20.95 -16.40
CA GLN A 67 10.69 -22.40 -16.47
C GLN A 67 11.59 -23.12 -15.48
N ARG A 68 12.86 -22.71 -15.41
CA ARG A 68 13.85 -23.33 -14.53
C ARG A 68 14.99 -22.38 -14.21
N VAL A 69 15.50 -22.47 -12.98
CA VAL A 69 16.78 -21.89 -12.58
C VAL A 69 17.84 -22.98 -12.73
N MET A 70 18.83 -22.76 -13.58
CA MET A 70 19.89 -23.73 -13.89
C MET A 70 21.09 -23.55 -12.95
N ASN A 71 21.44 -22.30 -12.67
CA ASN A 71 22.42 -21.93 -11.65
C ASN A 71 21.78 -20.87 -10.74
N ALA A 72 21.60 -21.20 -9.46
CA ALA A 72 20.92 -20.36 -8.49
C ALA A 72 21.89 -19.37 -7.83
N SER A 73 21.39 -18.19 -7.49
CA SER A 73 22.12 -17.22 -6.69
C SER A 73 22.28 -17.72 -5.25
N PRO A 74 23.37 -17.41 -4.53
CA PRO A 74 23.49 -17.70 -3.10
C PRO A 74 22.42 -17.00 -2.25
N GLU A 75 21.84 -15.91 -2.75
CA GLU A 75 20.76 -15.15 -2.09
C GLU A 75 19.37 -15.81 -2.31
N ARG A 76 19.30 -16.85 -3.14
CA ARG A 76 18.05 -17.58 -3.40
C ARG A 76 17.72 -18.48 -2.23
N ARG A 77 16.45 -18.49 -1.85
CA ARG A 77 15.85 -19.49 -0.97
C ARG A 77 14.60 -20.14 -1.58
N PRO A 78 14.21 -21.33 -1.12
CA PRO A 78 12.88 -21.86 -1.40
C PRO A 78 11.80 -20.93 -0.81
N PRO A 79 10.81 -20.49 -1.62
CA PRO A 79 9.68 -19.72 -1.10
C PRO A 79 8.89 -20.53 -0.05
N PRO A 80 8.67 -20.00 1.16
CA PRO A 80 8.01 -20.73 2.24
C PRO A 80 6.49 -20.86 2.04
N CYS A 81 5.86 -19.98 1.26
CA CYS A 81 4.43 -20.07 0.99
C CYS A 81 4.12 -21.11 -0.09
N GLN A 82 3.30 -22.10 0.25
CA GLN A 82 2.82 -23.13 -0.68
C GLN A 82 2.10 -22.56 -1.93
N TYR A 83 1.51 -21.37 -1.81
CA TYR A 83 0.77 -20.72 -2.90
C TYR A 83 1.64 -19.80 -3.77
N TYR A 84 2.93 -19.63 -3.44
CA TYR A 84 3.79 -18.60 -4.03
C TYR A 84 3.87 -18.66 -5.56
N GLN A 85 3.87 -19.86 -6.14
CA GLN A 85 3.97 -20.03 -7.60
C GLN A 85 2.68 -19.66 -8.35
N GLN A 86 1.55 -19.48 -7.65
CA GLN A 86 0.23 -19.28 -8.25
C GLN A 86 -0.37 -17.92 -7.84
N CYS A 87 -0.27 -17.56 -6.56
CA CYS A 87 -0.85 -16.36 -5.97
C CYS A 87 -0.07 -15.11 -6.40
N GLY A 88 -0.76 -14.05 -6.82
CA GLY A 88 -0.14 -12.78 -7.19
C GLY A 88 0.16 -11.83 -6.02
N GLY A 89 0.04 -12.30 -4.77
CA GLY A 89 0.16 -11.45 -3.57
C GLY A 89 1.60 -11.22 -3.09
N CYS A 90 2.51 -12.17 -3.32
CA CYS A 90 3.93 -12.06 -2.98
C CYS A 90 4.76 -12.42 -4.20
N ASP A 91 5.83 -11.68 -4.45
CA ASP A 91 6.69 -11.87 -5.62
C ASP A 91 8.19 -11.88 -5.30
N PHE A 92 8.55 -11.80 -4.01
CA PHE A 92 9.95 -11.73 -3.60
C PHE A 92 10.39 -12.80 -2.58
N GLN A 93 9.53 -13.77 -2.24
CA GLN A 93 9.84 -14.84 -1.27
C GLN A 93 10.97 -15.78 -1.69
N HIS A 94 11.39 -15.73 -2.96
CA HIS A 94 12.50 -16.51 -3.47
C HIS A 94 13.88 -15.91 -3.13
N ALA A 95 13.92 -14.74 -2.50
CA ALA A 95 15.11 -14.15 -1.89
C ALA A 95 14.92 -14.02 -0.38
N ASP A 96 16.00 -14.05 0.39
CA ASP A 96 15.96 -13.74 1.82
C ASP A 96 15.66 -12.26 2.09
N GLU A 97 15.21 -11.97 3.30
CA GLU A 97 14.75 -10.66 3.72
C GLU A 97 15.89 -9.61 3.69
N ALA A 98 17.13 -10.01 3.94
CA ALA A 98 18.29 -9.12 3.90
C ALA A 98 18.57 -8.66 2.47
N TYR A 99 18.50 -9.57 1.50
CA TYR A 99 18.61 -9.25 0.08
C TYR A 99 17.46 -8.37 -0.39
N GLN A 100 16.22 -8.69 0.03
CA GLN A 100 15.05 -7.87 -0.29
C GLN A 100 15.26 -6.41 0.13
N LEU A 101 15.70 -6.16 1.37
CA LEU A 101 15.98 -4.82 1.86
C LEU A 101 17.07 -4.12 1.05
N ARG A 102 18.21 -4.78 0.79
CA ARG A 102 19.31 -4.22 -0.02
C ARG A 102 18.84 -3.83 -1.41
N HIS A 103 18.01 -4.67 -2.05
CA HIS A 103 17.44 -4.38 -3.37
C HIS A 103 16.53 -3.16 -3.33
N LYS A 104 15.61 -3.09 -2.35
CA LYS A 104 14.69 -1.95 -2.18
C LYS A 104 15.45 -0.64 -2.00
N GLN A 105 16.49 -0.61 -1.16
CA GLN A 105 17.36 0.56 -0.97
C GLN A 105 18.11 0.94 -2.26
N THR A 106 18.63 -0.04 -2.98
CA THR A 106 19.32 0.17 -4.27
C THR A 106 18.39 0.83 -5.29
N VAL A 107 17.14 0.38 -5.40
CA VAL A 107 16.15 0.97 -6.30
C VAL A 107 15.88 2.44 -5.94
N VAL A 108 15.71 2.75 -4.65
CA VAL A 108 15.51 4.12 -4.18
C VAL A 108 16.71 5.00 -4.52
N THR A 109 17.93 4.55 -4.21
CA THR A 109 19.16 5.29 -4.53
C THR A 109 19.28 5.57 -6.03
N GLN A 110 19.03 4.57 -6.88
CA GLN A 110 19.08 4.74 -8.33
C GLN A 110 18.04 5.75 -8.84
N LEU A 111 16.83 5.75 -8.28
CA LEU A 111 15.79 6.70 -8.65
C LEU A 111 16.12 8.11 -8.18
N PHE A 112 16.60 8.28 -6.94
CA PHE A 112 17.02 9.58 -6.42
C PHE A 112 18.14 10.19 -7.27
N ASN A 113 19.16 9.40 -7.63
CA ASN A 113 20.23 9.84 -8.52
C ASN A 113 19.69 10.21 -9.92
N LYS A 114 18.75 9.42 -10.46
CA LYS A 114 18.14 9.68 -11.78
C LYS A 114 17.35 10.99 -11.82
N PHE A 115 16.65 11.33 -10.74
CA PHE A 115 15.88 12.57 -10.64
C PHE A 115 16.71 13.78 -10.19
N GLY A 116 18.01 13.58 -9.90
CA GLY A 116 18.93 14.66 -9.54
C GLY A 116 18.78 15.15 -8.11
N VAL A 117 18.36 14.29 -7.17
CA VAL A 117 18.40 14.60 -5.74
C VAL A 117 19.86 14.77 -5.32
N SER A 118 20.16 15.86 -4.61
CA SER A 118 21.53 16.34 -4.40
C SER A 118 22.38 15.50 -3.44
N ALA A 119 21.74 14.76 -2.52
CA ALA A 119 22.43 14.01 -1.49
C ALA A 119 23.16 12.78 -2.05
N ASP A 120 24.49 12.73 -1.89
CA ASP A 120 25.34 11.60 -2.26
C ASP A 120 26.52 11.45 -1.26
N PRO A 121 26.64 10.35 -0.50
CA PRO A 121 25.66 9.28 -0.38
C PRO A 121 24.36 9.75 0.29
N LEU A 122 23.25 9.05 0.02
CA LEU A 122 21.99 9.30 0.72
C LEU A 122 22.14 9.09 2.24
N PRO A 123 21.53 9.94 3.10
CA PRO A 123 21.66 9.87 4.55
C PRO A 123 20.76 8.78 5.17
N TRP A 124 21.05 7.53 4.81
CA TRP A 124 20.29 6.35 5.25
C TRP A 124 20.27 6.20 6.77
N GLN A 125 19.07 6.03 7.30
CA GLN A 125 18.79 5.64 8.67
C GLN A 125 18.48 4.13 8.72
N PRO A 126 18.56 3.48 9.90
CA PRO A 126 18.16 2.09 10.05
C PRO A 126 16.74 1.85 9.51
N ALA A 127 16.56 0.75 8.78
CA ALA A 127 15.26 0.41 8.21
C ALA A 127 14.26 0.03 9.31
N LEU A 128 12.99 0.40 9.12
CA LEU A 128 11.90 0.00 9.99
C LEU A 128 11.38 -1.36 9.53
N LEU A 129 11.73 -2.39 10.29
CA LEU A 129 11.42 -3.78 9.98
C LEU A 129 10.36 -4.36 10.92
N SER A 130 9.74 -5.45 10.50
CA SER A 130 8.87 -6.31 11.31
C SER A 130 9.11 -7.78 10.98
N GLU A 131 8.41 -8.67 11.67
CA GLU A 131 8.35 -10.07 11.28
C GLU A 131 7.84 -10.20 9.83
N PRO A 132 8.50 -11.02 8.99
CA PRO A 132 8.14 -11.16 7.58
C PRO A 132 6.81 -11.89 7.35
N ASN A 133 6.30 -12.56 8.37
CA ASN A 133 5.09 -13.38 8.33
C ASN A 133 4.03 -12.79 9.26
N ARG A 134 2.75 -13.08 8.98
CA ARG A 134 1.60 -12.69 9.82
C ARG A 134 1.47 -11.19 10.11
N TYR A 135 2.12 -10.34 9.33
CA TYR A 135 2.14 -8.89 9.56
C TYR A 135 0.90 -8.18 9.02
N ARG A 136 0.23 -8.73 7.99
CA ARG A 136 -0.92 -8.07 7.37
C ARG A 136 -2.14 -8.24 8.26
N ARG A 137 -2.64 -7.11 8.75
CA ARG A 137 -3.87 -7.03 9.54
C ARG A 137 -5.13 -6.80 8.72
N ARG A 138 -5.01 -6.74 7.39
CA ARG A 138 -6.11 -6.60 6.44
C ARG A 138 -5.87 -7.41 5.18
N VAL A 139 -6.92 -8.06 4.69
CA VAL A 139 -6.93 -8.75 3.39
C VAL A 139 -8.20 -8.45 2.62
N ARG A 140 -8.10 -8.45 1.30
CA ARG A 140 -9.23 -8.37 0.37
C ARG A 140 -9.18 -9.57 -0.57
N LEU A 141 -10.17 -10.45 -0.44
CA LEU A 141 -10.28 -11.73 -1.14
C LEU A 141 -11.31 -11.61 -2.25
N ALA A 142 -10.92 -12.02 -3.46
CA ALA A 142 -11.83 -12.13 -4.58
C ALA A 142 -12.75 -13.34 -4.40
N THR A 143 -14.01 -13.19 -4.81
CA THR A 143 -15.01 -14.24 -4.80
C THR A 143 -15.43 -14.62 -6.23
N ARG A 144 -15.79 -15.88 -6.44
CA ARG A 144 -16.42 -16.33 -7.68
C ARG A 144 -17.30 -17.55 -7.46
N TRP A 145 -18.58 -17.44 -7.78
CA TRP A 145 -19.49 -18.58 -7.79
C TRP A 145 -19.30 -19.45 -9.03
N LEU A 146 -19.10 -20.76 -8.83
CA LEU A 146 -19.05 -21.77 -9.88
C LEU A 146 -20.37 -22.54 -9.91
N GLY A 147 -21.35 -22.05 -10.68
CA GLY A 147 -22.71 -22.60 -10.69
C GLY A 147 -22.80 -24.08 -11.08
N LYS A 148 -21.88 -24.60 -11.91
CA LYS A 148 -21.86 -26.04 -12.25
C LYS A 148 -21.37 -26.92 -11.11
N GLU A 149 -20.43 -26.42 -10.31
CA GLU A 149 -19.84 -27.13 -9.16
C GLU A 149 -20.61 -26.86 -7.86
N GLN A 150 -21.59 -25.95 -7.88
CA GLN A 150 -22.29 -25.42 -6.70
C GLN A 150 -21.29 -25.01 -5.60
N ARG A 151 -20.24 -24.29 -6.01
CA ARG A 151 -19.10 -23.94 -5.14
C ARG A 151 -18.65 -22.50 -5.30
N LEU A 152 -18.44 -21.83 -4.19
CA LEU A 152 -17.82 -20.51 -4.09
C LEU A 152 -16.30 -20.65 -4.02
N ILE A 153 -15.58 -19.98 -4.91
CA ILE A 153 -14.13 -19.79 -4.76
C ILE A 153 -13.90 -18.49 -3.99
N VAL A 154 -13.07 -18.55 -2.96
CA VAL A 154 -12.55 -17.40 -2.21
C VAL A 154 -11.03 -17.46 -2.20
N GLY A 155 -10.36 -16.34 -2.51
CA GLY A 155 -8.90 -16.29 -2.47
C GLY A 155 -8.31 -15.04 -3.11
N PHE A 156 -7.04 -15.12 -3.52
CA PHE A 156 -6.36 -14.01 -4.20
C PHE A 156 -6.30 -14.23 -5.71
N ARG A 157 -6.11 -13.15 -6.47
CA ARG A 157 -5.87 -13.26 -7.91
C ARG A 157 -4.46 -13.79 -8.17
N ALA A 158 -4.32 -14.63 -9.19
CA ALA A 158 -3.02 -15.01 -9.72
C ALA A 158 -2.31 -13.79 -10.33
N ALA A 159 -0.97 -13.85 -10.41
CA ALA A 159 -0.18 -12.76 -10.96
C ALA A 159 -0.64 -12.40 -12.38
N GLN A 160 -0.94 -11.12 -12.61
CA GLN A 160 -1.39 -10.59 -13.91
C GLN A 160 -2.60 -11.33 -14.52
N SER A 161 -3.49 -11.89 -13.68
CA SER A 161 -4.63 -12.69 -14.13
C SER A 161 -5.90 -12.39 -13.33
N HIS A 162 -7.07 -12.64 -13.92
CA HIS A 162 -8.36 -12.63 -13.23
C HIS A 162 -8.68 -13.97 -12.56
N GLN A 163 -7.85 -15.00 -12.78
CA GLN A 163 -8.01 -16.29 -12.12
C GLN A 163 -7.80 -16.15 -10.62
N ILE A 164 -8.72 -16.73 -9.85
CA ILE A 164 -8.64 -16.77 -8.39
C ILE A 164 -7.93 -18.06 -7.98
N VAL A 165 -6.88 -17.92 -7.19
CA VAL A 165 -6.22 -19.01 -6.47
C VAL A 165 -6.96 -19.18 -5.15
N PRO A 166 -7.61 -20.32 -4.89
CA PRO A 166 -8.23 -20.59 -3.60
C PRO A 166 -7.15 -20.63 -2.50
N ILE A 167 -7.37 -19.89 -1.41
CA ILE A 167 -6.39 -19.78 -0.31
C ILE A 167 -7.08 -20.12 1.00
N ALA A 168 -6.61 -21.18 1.67
CA ALA A 168 -7.12 -21.55 3.00
C ALA A 168 -6.39 -20.79 4.13
N ASP A 169 -5.13 -20.43 3.90
CA ASP A 169 -4.28 -19.68 4.83
C ASP A 169 -3.24 -18.87 4.04
N CYS A 170 -2.82 -17.72 4.55
CA CYS A 170 -1.85 -16.84 3.90
C CYS A 170 -0.72 -16.50 4.85
N LEU A 171 0.51 -16.93 4.54
CA LEU A 171 1.68 -16.81 5.40
C LEU A 171 1.93 -15.38 5.91
N VAL A 172 1.66 -14.37 5.09
CA VAL A 172 1.87 -12.95 5.43
C VAL A 172 0.66 -12.29 6.09
N ALA A 173 -0.51 -12.95 6.10
CA ALA A 173 -1.71 -12.46 6.74
C ALA A 173 -1.82 -12.97 8.18
N ASP A 174 -2.25 -12.09 9.09
CA ASP A 174 -2.67 -12.49 10.42
C ASP A 174 -3.64 -13.69 10.30
N GLN A 175 -3.37 -14.72 11.09
CA GLN A 175 -4.09 -15.99 11.03
C GLN A 175 -5.60 -15.80 11.28
N VAL A 176 -5.98 -14.83 12.12
CA VAL A 176 -7.39 -14.51 12.42
C VAL A 176 -8.16 -14.18 11.14
N LEU A 177 -7.53 -13.52 10.16
CA LEU A 177 -8.20 -13.05 8.96
C LEU A 177 -8.78 -14.20 8.13
N LEU A 178 -7.98 -15.25 7.89
CA LEU A 178 -8.44 -16.40 7.10
C LEU A 178 -9.28 -17.36 7.94
N GLN A 179 -9.07 -17.43 9.26
CA GLN A 179 -9.95 -18.17 10.17
C GLN A 179 -11.39 -17.62 10.16
N VAL A 180 -11.54 -16.30 10.20
CA VAL A 180 -12.84 -15.62 10.07
C VAL A 180 -13.53 -15.99 8.76
N VAL A 181 -12.80 -15.95 7.64
CA VAL A 181 -13.36 -16.32 6.33
C VAL A 181 -13.76 -17.79 6.28
N ASN A 182 -12.90 -18.69 6.77
CA ASN A 182 -13.14 -20.12 6.72
C ASN A 182 -14.36 -20.53 7.58
N THR A 183 -14.57 -19.87 8.73
CA THR A 183 -15.73 -20.10 9.60
C THR A 183 -17.01 -19.47 9.07
N LEU A 184 -16.92 -18.37 8.32
CA LEU A 184 -18.06 -17.75 7.63
C LEU A 184 -18.44 -18.48 6.33
N TYR A 185 -17.48 -19.16 5.70
CA TYR A 185 -17.61 -19.77 4.38
C TYR A 185 -18.85 -20.65 4.18
N PRO A 186 -19.29 -21.50 5.14
CA PRO A 186 -20.51 -22.30 4.96
C PRO A 186 -21.77 -21.45 4.69
N LEU A 187 -21.90 -20.29 5.33
CA LEU A 187 -23.02 -19.36 5.09
C LEU A 187 -22.89 -18.65 3.73
N LEU A 188 -21.67 -18.45 3.24
CA LEU A 188 -21.41 -17.80 1.95
C LEU A 188 -21.54 -18.77 0.77
N ASN A 189 -21.23 -20.05 0.97
CA ASN A 189 -21.22 -21.09 -0.06
C ASN A 189 -22.62 -21.63 -0.38
N VAL A 190 -23.57 -20.71 -0.56
CA VAL A 190 -24.95 -20.99 -0.97
C VAL A 190 -25.24 -20.12 -2.19
N ALA A 191 -25.89 -20.68 -3.22
CA ALA A 191 -26.11 -19.98 -4.49
C ALA A 191 -26.75 -18.59 -4.34
N ALA A 192 -27.73 -18.47 -3.43
CA ALA A 192 -28.42 -17.21 -3.12
C ALA A 192 -27.50 -16.12 -2.54
N VAL A 193 -26.41 -16.50 -1.86
CA VAL A 193 -25.43 -15.58 -1.27
C VAL A 193 -24.24 -15.39 -2.21
N ALA A 194 -23.62 -16.48 -2.63
CA ALA A 194 -22.41 -16.50 -3.45
C ALA A 194 -22.55 -15.73 -4.78
N SER A 195 -23.74 -15.78 -5.40
CA SER A 195 -24.02 -15.05 -6.65
C SER A 195 -24.09 -13.52 -6.46
N GLN A 196 -24.26 -13.06 -5.22
CA GLN A 196 -24.34 -11.65 -4.87
C GLN A 196 -23.01 -11.11 -4.33
N LEU A 197 -21.97 -11.94 -4.14
CA LEU A 197 -20.70 -11.52 -3.56
C LEU A 197 -19.70 -11.06 -4.62
N GLY A 198 -19.27 -9.81 -4.52
CA GLY A 198 -18.18 -9.26 -5.34
C GLY A 198 -16.79 -9.53 -4.75
N HIS A 199 -16.60 -9.26 -3.46
CA HIS A 199 -15.39 -9.60 -2.71
C HIS A 199 -15.65 -9.60 -1.21
N ILE A 200 -14.71 -10.18 -0.46
CA ILE A 200 -14.72 -10.19 1.00
C ILE A 200 -13.49 -9.42 1.46
N GLU A 201 -13.66 -8.49 2.38
CA GLU A 201 -12.56 -7.84 3.07
C GLU A 201 -12.60 -8.19 4.55
N VAL A 202 -11.44 -8.43 5.14
CA VAL A 202 -11.32 -8.74 6.57
C VAL A 202 -10.23 -7.86 7.17
N ILE A 203 -10.52 -7.26 8.31
CA ILE A 203 -9.60 -6.42 9.08
C ILE A 203 -9.52 -6.97 10.51
N ASN A 204 -8.33 -7.02 11.08
CA ASN A 204 -8.10 -7.37 12.48
C ASN A 204 -7.36 -6.21 13.17
N VAL A 205 -8.03 -5.51 14.08
CA VAL A 205 -7.48 -4.39 14.86
C VAL A 205 -7.84 -4.60 16.33
N ASN A 206 -8.62 -3.71 16.96
CA ASN A 206 -9.21 -3.93 18.28
C ASN A 206 -10.11 -5.18 18.34
N LYS A 207 -10.77 -5.50 17.22
CA LYS A 207 -11.63 -6.68 17.04
C LYS A 207 -11.64 -7.06 15.55
N PRO A 208 -11.78 -8.35 15.19
CA PRO A 208 -11.97 -8.75 13.80
C PRO A 208 -13.30 -8.23 13.26
N LEU A 209 -13.27 -7.78 12.01
CA LEU A 209 -14.45 -7.43 11.24
C LEU A 209 -14.35 -7.97 9.81
N VAL A 210 -15.50 -8.21 9.20
CA VAL A 210 -15.63 -8.66 7.82
C VAL A 210 -16.56 -7.73 7.06
N LEU A 211 -16.15 -7.31 5.87
CA LEU A 211 -16.96 -6.57 4.92
C LEU A 211 -17.32 -7.47 3.74
N LEU A 212 -18.61 -7.65 3.49
CA LEU A 212 -19.13 -8.33 2.31
C LEU A 212 -19.54 -7.29 1.27
N ARG A 213 -18.80 -7.21 0.15
CA ARG A 213 -19.20 -6.37 -0.98
C ARG A 213 -20.26 -7.10 -1.81
N LEU A 214 -21.44 -6.50 -1.93
CA LEU A 214 -22.63 -7.08 -2.55
C LEU A 214 -22.96 -6.50 -3.93
N THR A 215 -22.98 -7.32 -4.98
CA THR A 215 -23.45 -6.92 -6.32
C THR A 215 -24.98 -6.92 -6.47
N GLY A 216 -25.71 -7.36 -5.44
CA GLY A 216 -27.16 -7.30 -5.36
C GLY A 216 -27.64 -7.43 -3.92
N ARG A 217 -28.86 -7.91 -3.71
CA ARG A 217 -29.49 -7.95 -2.38
C ARG A 217 -29.42 -9.35 -1.76
N LEU A 218 -29.16 -9.40 -0.46
CA LEU A 218 -29.31 -10.61 0.35
C LEU A 218 -30.73 -10.70 0.93
N GLU A 219 -31.24 -11.92 1.07
CA GLU A 219 -32.52 -12.19 1.73
C GLU A 219 -32.44 -11.91 3.24
N ASP A 220 -33.57 -11.50 3.83
CA ASP A 220 -33.62 -11.12 5.26
C ASP A 220 -33.29 -12.31 6.19
N THR A 221 -33.56 -13.54 5.75
CA THR A 221 -33.18 -14.79 6.43
C THR A 221 -31.66 -14.95 6.52
N VAL A 222 -30.94 -14.65 5.44
CA VAL A 222 -29.47 -14.66 5.39
C VAL A 222 -28.92 -13.55 6.30
N ILE A 223 -29.51 -12.36 6.27
CA ILE A 223 -29.11 -11.26 7.16
C ILE A 223 -29.25 -11.66 8.63
N ALA A 224 -30.32 -12.36 9.01
CA ALA A 224 -30.49 -12.89 10.36
C ALA A 224 -29.40 -13.91 10.72
N GLN A 225 -29.11 -14.87 9.83
CA GLN A 225 -28.02 -15.84 10.03
C GLN A 225 -26.65 -15.17 10.18
N LEU A 226 -26.37 -14.11 9.42
CA LEU A 226 -25.13 -13.34 9.54
C LEU A 226 -25.02 -12.63 10.90
N ARG A 227 -26.14 -12.12 11.46
CA ARG A 227 -26.17 -11.52 12.80
C ARG A 227 -25.91 -12.55 13.91
N ASP A 228 -26.51 -13.73 13.79
CA ASP A 228 -26.29 -14.83 14.74
C ASP A 228 -24.83 -15.31 14.68
N TRP A 229 -24.29 -15.46 13.47
CA TRP A 229 -22.89 -15.81 13.24
C TRP A 229 -21.94 -14.77 13.83
N GLN A 230 -22.18 -13.47 13.57
CA GLN A 230 -21.41 -12.35 14.13
C GLN A 230 -21.35 -12.40 15.66
N THR A 231 -22.49 -12.68 16.29
CA THR A 231 -22.61 -12.72 17.76
C THR A 231 -21.83 -13.91 18.31
N THR A 232 -21.99 -15.07 17.70
CA THR A 232 -21.32 -16.33 18.10
C THR A 232 -19.80 -16.21 17.99
N HIS A 233 -19.30 -15.64 16.90
CA HIS A 233 -17.86 -15.56 16.61
C HIS A 233 -17.21 -14.28 17.14
N LYS A 234 -17.99 -13.34 17.68
CA LYS A 234 -17.52 -12.01 18.13
C LYS A 234 -16.76 -11.28 17.03
N VAL A 235 -17.32 -11.26 15.82
CA VAL A 235 -16.77 -10.59 14.63
C VAL A 235 -17.81 -9.63 14.09
N ASP A 236 -17.48 -8.35 13.87
CA ASP A 236 -18.46 -7.43 13.28
C ASP A 236 -18.60 -7.65 11.77
N VAL A 237 -19.84 -7.80 11.29
CA VAL A 237 -20.17 -7.99 9.89
C VAL A 237 -20.68 -6.68 9.31
N TRP A 238 -20.03 -6.23 8.25
CA TRP A 238 -20.37 -5.07 7.46
C TRP A 238 -20.79 -5.51 6.06
N LEU A 239 -21.70 -4.75 5.46
CA LEU A 239 -22.15 -4.93 4.10
C LEU A 239 -21.88 -3.66 3.30
N GLN A 240 -21.55 -3.80 2.02
CA GLN A 240 -21.34 -2.68 1.12
C GLN A 240 -21.92 -2.95 -0.26
N ASN A 241 -22.80 -2.06 -0.72
CA ASN A 241 -23.23 -2.00 -2.12
C ASN A 241 -22.49 -0.84 -2.83
N ASP A 242 -22.97 -0.39 -3.99
CA ASP A 242 -22.33 0.71 -4.73
C ASP A 242 -22.55 2.10 -4.09
N THR A 243 -23.52 2.24 -3.18
CA THR A 243 -23.96 3.52 -2.63
C THR A 243 -23.69 3.68 -1.15
N GLU A 244 -23.66 2.59 -0.39
CA GLU A 244 -23.60 2.61 1.07
C GLU A 244 -22.73 1.48 1.63
N THR A 245 -22.22 1.73 2.84
CA THR A 245 -21.51 0.77 3.68
C THR A 245 -22.13 0.84 5.06
N TRP A 246 -22.58 -0.30 5.60
CA TRP A 246 -23.29 -0.33 6.87
C TRP A 246 -22.95 -1.58 7.68
N SER A 247 -23.04 -1.45 9.01
CA SER A 247 -22.79 -2.53 9.95
C SER A 247 -24.08 -3.28 10.27
N LEU A 248 -24.01 -4.60 10.41
CA LEU A 248 -25.10 -5.41 11.00
C LEU A 248 -25.17 -5.28 12.53
N ASN A 249 -24.15 -4.69 13.15
CA ASN A 249 -24.12 -4.25 14.54
C ASN A 249 -23.99 -2.71 14.59
N PRO A 250 -25.08 -1.95 14.81
CA PRO A 250 -25.01 -0.50 14.87
C PRO A 250 -24.09 0.07 15.96
N ALA A 251 -23.77 -0.72 16.99
CA ALA A 251 -22.83 -0.34 18.04
C ALA A 251 -21.36 -0.74 17.74
N ALA A 252 -21.08 -1.29 16.54
CA ALA A 252 -19.73 -1.66 16.14
C ALA A 252 -18.83 -0.43 16.08
N THR A 253 -17.69 -0.51 16.77
CA THR A 253 -16.70 0.56 16.84
C THR A 253 -15.34 -0.01 16.47
N ALA A 254 -15.03 0.01 15.17
CA ALA A 254 -13.72 -0.38 14.68
C ALA A 254 -12.74 0.78 14.90
N PHE A 255 -11.63 0.51 15.58
CA PHE A 255 -10.59 1.50 15.76
C PHE A 255 -9.19 0.87 15.77
N ASP A 256 -8.24 1.63 15.28
CA ASP A 256 -6.81 1.38 15.50
C ASP A 256 -6.32 2.19 16.72
N THR A 257 -5.12 1.89 17.21
CA THR A 257 -4.53 2.59 18.35
C THR A 257 -3.26 3.32 17.93
N SER A 258 -3.22 4.63 18.18
CA SER A 258 -2.05 5.47 17.93
C SER A 258 -0.90 5.11 18.88
N ILE A 259 0.28 5.65 18.60
CA ILE A 259 1.47 5.48 19.45
C ILE A 259 1.30 6.08 20.86
N ASP A 260 0.31 6.96 21.05
CA ASP A 260 -0.01 7.61 22.32
C ASP A 260 -1.22 6.98 23.02
N GLY A 261 -1.75 5.87 22.48
CA GLY A 261 -2.95 5.21 23.00
C GLY A 261 -4.27 5.82 22.55
N ASP A 262 -4.24 6.80 21.63
CA ASP A 262 -5.44 7.42 21.08
C ASP A 262 -6.18 6.45 20.15
N LYS A 263 -7.51 6.48 20.18
CA LYS A 263 -8.36 5.65 19.31
C LYS A 263 -8.56 6.33 17.96
N LEU A 264 -8.16 5.64 16.89
CA LEU A 264 -8.36 6.05 15.51
C LEU A 264 -9.54 5.26 14.94
N TYR A 265 -10.76 5.76 15.12
CA TYR A 265 -11.95 5.12 14.56
C TYR A 265 -11.95 5.22 13.03
N PHE A 266 -12.47 4.18 12.38
CA PHE A 266 -12.55 4.08 10.93
C PHE A 266 -13.74 3.21 10.51
N GLN A 267 -14.06 3.25 9.22
CA GLN A 267 -15.01 2.33 8.59
C GLN A 267 -14.30 1.40 7.59
N PRO A 268 -14.80 0.17 7.37
CA PRO A 268 -14.27 -0.69 6.33
C PRO A 268 -14.31 0.00 4.95
N GLY A 269 -13.23 -0.13 4.19
CA GLY A 269 -13.01 0.67 2.98
C GLY A 269 -12.04 1.84 3.19
N ASP A 270 -11.94 2.38 4.41
CA ASP A 270 -10.97 3.43 4.75
C ASP A 270 -9.54 2.93 4.60
N PHE A 271 -8.63 3.84 4.28
CA PHE A 271 -7.22 3.47 4.25
C PHE A 271 -6.69 3.26 5.67
N LEU A 272 -6.02 2.12 5.85
CA LEU A 272 -5.30 1.76 7.06
C LEU A 272 -3.99 1.10 6.64
N GLN A 273 -2.92 1.41 7.36
CA GLN A 273 -1.64 0.76 7.13
C GLN A 273 -1.76 -0.74 7.37
N VAL A 274 -1.28 -1.56 6.43
CA VAL A 274 -1.51 -3.01 6.47
C VAL A 274 -0.70 -3.69 7.56
N ASN A 275 0.45 -3.12 7.92
CA ASN A 275 1.35 -3.64 8.94
C ASN A 275 1.31 -2.71 10.16
N GLY A 276 0.50 -3.07 11.15
CA GLY A 276 0.31 -2.24 12.35
C GLY A 276 1.61 -2.01 13.12
N SER A 277 2.45 -3.05 13.24
CA SER A 277 3.72 -2.97 13.98
C SER A 277 4.73 -2.02 13.33
N VAL A 278 4.85 -2.05 12.00
CA VAL A 278 5.73 -1.12 11.27
C VAL A 278 5.14 0.28 11.25
N ASN A 279 3.82 0.42 11.14
CA ASN A 279 3.16 1.72 11.21
C ASN A 279 3.46 2.45 12.53
N GLN A 280 3.36 1.77 13.68
CA GLN A 280 3.69 2.38 14.98
C GLN A 280 5.14 2.90 15.00
N ARG A 281 6.10 2.08 14.57
CA ARG A 281 7.52 2.49 14.47
C ARG A 281 7.73 3.65 13.49
N MET A 282 7.00 3.66 12.38
CA MET A 282 7.05 4.75 11.40
C MET A 282 6.54 6.06 11.99
N VAL A 283 5.40 6.03 12.68
CA VAL A 283 4.83 7.22 13.34
C VAL A 283 5.73 7.70 14.48
N GLU A 284 6.30 6.81 15.29
CA GLU A 284 7.31 7.17 16.30
C GLU A 284 8.53 7.84 15.67
N GLN A 285 9.06 7.25 14.60
CA GLN A 285 10.23 7.78 13.90
C GLN A 285 9.93 9.13 13.24
N ALA A 286 8.72 9.31 12.70
CA ALA A 286 8.22 10.58 12.18
C ALA A 286 8.22 11.68 13.26
N MET A 287 7.71 11.39 14.46
CA MET A 287 7.75 12.32 15.58
C MET A 287 9.19 12.66 15.97
N ASN A 288 10.08 11.67 15.97
CA ASN A 288 11.50 11.85 16.29
C ASN A 288 12.27 12.67 15.25
N TRP A 289 11.90 12.60 13.96
CA TRP A 289 12.55 13.40 12.91
C TRP A 289 12.00 14.82 12.84
N LEU A 290 10.68 14.98 12.94
CA LEU A 290 10.03 16.28 12.96
C LEU A 290 10.39 17.08 14.21
N GLN A 291 10.41 16.43 15.38
CA GLN A 291 10.61 17.04 16.70
C GLN A 291 9.66 18.22 16.96
N PRO A 292 8.33 18.02 16.84
CA PRO A 292 7.35 19.09 17.08
C PRO A 292 7.42 19.61 18.51
N THR A 293 7.29 20.93 18.67
CA THR A 293 7.23 21.60 19.97
C THR A 293 5.89 22.27 20.22
N LYS A 294 5.56 22.54 21.48
CA LYS A 294 4.29 23.14 21.92
C LYS A 294 4.03 24.56 21.39
N THR A 295 5.02 25.19 20.74
CA THR A 295 4.86 26.50 20.11
C THR A 295 4.59 26.41 18.61
N GLN A 296 4.86 25.26 17.99
CA GLN A 296 4.83 25.09 16.54
C GLN A 296 3.45 24.68 16.02
N ARG A 297 3.12 25.15 14.83
CA ARG A 297 1.96 24.70 14.05
C ARG A 297 2.40 23.70 12.98
N VAL A 298 1.58 22.67 12.76
CA VAL A 298 1.86 21.59 11.81
C VAL A 298 0.73 21.47 10.79
N ILE A 299 1.06 21.20 9.52
CA ILE A 299 0.08 20.76 8.52
C ILE A 299 0.36 19.31 8.16
N ASP A 300 -0.66 18.47 8.28
CA ASP A 300 -0.64 17.06 7.88
C ASP A 300 -1.48 16.89 6.61
N PHE A 301 -0.82 16.66 5.49
CA PHE A 301 -1.45 16.48 4.18
C PHE A 301 -1.70 14.99 3.92
N PHE A 302 -2.83 14.69 3.28
CA PHE A 302 -3.28 13.31 3.05
C PHE A 302 -3.54 12.58 4.38
N ALA A 303 -4.13 13.30 5.34
CA ALA A 303 -4.20 12.89 6.75
C ALA A 303 -4.99 11.59 7.00
N GLY A 304 -5.86 11.19 6.07
CA GLY A 304 -6.66 9.98 6.20
C GLY A 304 -7.56 10.02 7.44
N ILE A 305 -7.33 9.11 8.39
CA ILE A 305 -8.06 9.03 9.68
C ILE A 305 -7.28 9.64 10.86
N GLY A 306 -6.11 10.25 10.60
CA GLY A 306 -5.30 10.93 11.61
C GLY A 306 -4.12 10.13 12.16
N ASN A 307 -3.55 9.22 11.37
CA ASN A 307 -2.43 8.34 11.77
C ASN A 307 -1.22 9.12 12.31
N PHE A 308 -0.83 10.20 11.63
CA PHE A 308 0.21 11.14 12.11
C PHE A 308 -0.40 12.32 12.87
N SER A 309 -1.60 12.76 12.47
CA SER A 309 -2.24 13.98 12.97
C SER A 309 -2.45 13.96 14.49
N LEU A 310 -2.97 12.86 15.05
CA LEU A 310 -3.25 12.77 16.48
C LEU A 310 -1.95 12.79 17.32
N PRO A 311 -0.92 11.98 16.99
CA PRO A 311 0.39 12.09 17.64
C PRO A 311 1.04 13.47 17.52
N LEU A 312 0.88 14.16 16.39
CA LEU A 312 1.34 15.54 16.23
C LEU A 312 0.59 16.49 17.17
N ALA A 313 -0.73 16.35 17.27
CA ALA A 313 -1.58 17.19 18.12
C ALA A 313 -1.23 17.07 19.61
N ARG A 314 -0.82 15.88 20.05
CA ARG A 314 -0.28 15.64 21.40
C ARG A 314 1.00 16.42 21.69
N ARG A 315 1.74 16.86 20.67
CA ARG A 315 3.11 17.44 20.82
C ARG A 315 3.23 18.90 20.40
N CYS A 316 2.37 19.39 19.51
CA CYS A 316 2.47 20.74 18.96
C CYS A 316 1.41 21.73 19.50
N LYS A 317 1.47 23.00 19.05
CA LYS A 317 0.47 24.03 19.36
C LYS A 317 -0.85 23.71 18.67
N ALA A 318 -0.81 23.43 17.37
CA ALA A 318 -1.98 23.15 16.54
C ALA A 318 -1.62 22.31 15.32
N VAL A 319 -2.56 21.46 14.90
CA VAL A 319 -2.48 20.66 13.66
C VAL A 319 -3.61 21.07 12.73
N VAL A 320 -3.28 21.31 11.48
CA VAL A 320 -4.26 21.35 10.40
C VAL A 320 -4.13 20.10 9.55
N THR A 321 -5.20 19.32 9.45
CA THR A 321 -5.24 18.12 8.63
C THR A 321 -5.92 18.44 7.31
N VAL A 322 -5.34 18.01 6.19
CA VAL A 322 -5.92 18.19 4.85
C VAL A 322 -6.15 16.84 4.20
N GLU A 323 -7.39 16.56 3.84
CA GLU A 323 -7.81 15.28 3.26
C GLU A 323 -8.72 15.51 2.04
N GLY A 324 -8.59 14.71 0.99
CA GLY A 324 -9.40 14.84 -0.23
C GLY A 324 -10.79 14.21 -0.10
N VAL A 325 -10.97 13.27 0.81
CA VAL A 325 -12.24 12.58 1.07
C VAL A 325 -12.94 13.20 2.27
N ALA A 326 -14.05 13.93 2.03
CA ALA A 326 -14.79 14.67 3.06
C ALA A 326 -15.12 13.84 4.31
N ARG A 327 -15.60 12.60 4.12
CA ARG A 327 -15.91 11.69 5.24
C ARG A 327 -14.67 11.35 6.09
N MET A 328 -13.50 11.19 5.48
CA MET A 328 -12.26 10.90 6.21
C MET A 328 -11.74 12.14 6.95
N ALA A 329 -11.87 13.33 6.35
CA ALA A 329 -11.60 14.59 7.05
C ALA A 329 -12.49 14.74 8.30
N GLN A 330 -13.79 14.45 8.16
CA GLN A 330 -14.73 14.43 9.29
C GLN A 330 -14.33 13.36 10.32
N GLN A 331 -14.00 12.14 9.89
CA GLN A 331 -13.57 11.06 10.79
C GLN A 331 -12.31 11.44 11.59
N THR A 332 -11.34 12.13 10.97
CA THR A 332 -10.15 12.65 11.66
C THR A 332 -10.51 13.69 12.71
N HIS A 333 -11.44 14.60 12.41
CA HIS A 333 -11.93 15.58 13.39
C HIS A 333 -12.63 14.90 14.58
N GLU A 334 -13.51 13.93 14.31
CA GLU A 334 -14.20 13.15 15.34
C GLU A 334 -13.20 12.35 16.20
N ASN A 335 -12.18 11.73 15.57
CA ASN A 335 -11.10 11.06 16.26
C ASN A 335 -10.35 12.03 17.20
N ALA A 336 -10.04 13.24 16.74
CA ALA A 336 -9.40 14.23 17.60
C ALA A 336 -10.29 14.59 18.81
N GLN A 337 -11.56 14.90 18.59
CA GLN A 337 -12.51 15.25 19.67
C GLN A 337 -12.69 14.11 20.69
N LEU A 338 -12.87 12.87 20.22
CA LEU A 338 -13.06 11.70 21.08
C LEU A 338 -11.83 11.38 21.94
N ASN A 339 -10.65 11.83 21.53
CA ASN A 339 -9.42 11.70 22.29
C ASN A 339 -9.07 12.99 23.07
N GLY A 340 -9.94 14.00 23.10
CA GLY A 340 -9.72 15.25 23.82
C GLY A 340 -8.60 16.12 23.22
N LEU A 341 -8.51 16.15 21.89
CA LEU A 341 -7.57 16.96 21.13
C LEU A 341 -8.28 18.15 20.48
N ASP A 342 -8.36 19.26 21.21
CA ASP A 342 -9.05 20.48 20.76
C ASP A 342 -8.21 21.34 19.79
N ASN A 343 -6.97 20.94 19.54
CA ASN A 343 -6.01 21.66 18.71
C ASN A 343 -5.85 21.09 17.29
N VAL A 344 -6.87 20.37 16.80
CA VAL A 344 -6.90 19.80 15.45
C VAL A 344 -8.02 20.46 14.62
N THR A 345 -7.64 21.06 13.49
CA THR A 345 -8.59 21.58 12.49
C THR A 345 -8.55 20.69 11.26
N ALA A 346 -9.71 20.15 10.85
CA ALA A 346 -9.80 19.31 9.66
C ALA A 346 -10.34 20.08 8.45
N LEU A 347 -9.63 19.97 7.32
CA LEU A 347 -9.97 20.58 6.04
C LEU A 347 -10.17 19.51 4.99
N THR A 348 -11.24 19.65 4.20
CA THR A 348 -11.44 18.87 2.98
C THR A 348 -11.02 19.70 1.78
N ALA A 349 -10.03 19.25 1.01
CA ALA A 349 -9.54 19.98 -0.16
C ALA A 349 -8.94 19.05 -1.23
N ASP A 350 -8.99 19.46 -2.51
CA ASP A 350 -8.24 18.79 -3.58
C ASP A 350 -6.76 19.17 -3.48
N LEU A 351 -5.94 18.27 -2.94
CA LEU A 351 -4.51 18.48 -2.76
C LEU A 351 -3.74 18.68 -4.08
N ASN A 352 -4.33 18.41 -5.25
CA ASN A 352 -3.71 18.73 -6.55
C ASN A 352 -3.80 20.23 -6.90
N GLN A 353 -4.80 20.92 -6.35
CA GLN A 353 -5.15 22.31 -6.66
C GLN A 353 -5.12 23.23 -5.43
N ILE A 354 -4.71 22.71 -4.28
CA ILE A 354 -4.67 23.42 -3.01
C ILE A 354 -3.91 24.74 -3.08
N THR A 355 -4.42 25.74 -2.38
CA THR A 355 -3.94 27.12 -2.38
C THR A 355 -3.49 27.57 -1.00
N VAL A 356 -2.70 28.64 -0.96
CA VAL A 356 -2.23 29.25 0.30
C VAL A 356 -3.41 29.77 1.13
N ALA A 357 -4.46 30.28 0.47
CA ALA A 357 -5.64 30.81 1.15
C ALA A 357 -6.39 29.74 1.94
N GLU A 358 -6.46 28.51 1.42
CA GLU A 358 -7.10 27.38 2.11
C GLU A 358 -6.33 26.93 3.36
N LEU A 359 -5.01 27.10 3.40
CA LEU A 359 -4.18 26.73 4.56
C LEU A 359 -4.23 27.74 5.71
N GLY A 360 -4.69 28.96 5.45
CA GLY A 360 -4.69 30.07 6.41
C GLY A 360 -3.28 30.47 6.84
N GLU A 361 -3.00 30.35 8.14
CA GLU A 361 -1.70 30.71 8.69
C GLU A 361 -0.55 29.83 8.15
N ALA A 362 0.68 30.30 8.25
CA ALA A 362 1.87 29.49 7.95
C ALA A 362 2.05 28.38 9.01
N ALA A 363 2.79 27.32 8.65
CA ALA A 363 3.11 26.23 9.56
C ALA A 363 4.62 26.03 9.64
N ASP A 364 5.10 25.62 10.80
CA ASP A 364 6.51 25.37 11.07
C ASP A 364 6.96 24.01 10.53
N LEU A 365 6.04 23.04 10.44
CA LEU A 365 6.34 21.67 10.04
C LEU A 365 5.26 21.14 9.11
N TRP A 366 5.66 20.39 8.08
CA TRP A 366 4.73 19.66 7.21
C TRP A 366 4.94 18.14 7.32
N CYS A 367 3.85 17.39 7.28
CA CYS A 367 3.81 15.94 7.17
C CYS A 367 3.00 15.56 5.91
N LEU A 368 3.52 14.65 5.08
CA LEU A 368 2.90 14.22 3.83
C LEU A 368 2.95 12.69 3.74
N ASP A 369 1.79 12.06 3.52
CA ASP A 369 1.68 10.61 3.20
C ASP A 369 0.76 10.36 1.99
N PRO A 370 1.15 10.81 0.77
CA PRO A 370 0.33 10.69 -0.42
C PRO A 370 0.19 9.25 -0.94
N ALA A 371 -0.83 9.05 -1.76
CA ALA A 371 -0.92 7.88 -2.62
C ALA A 371 0.17 7.85 -3.70
N ARG A 372 0.21 6.77 -4.50
CA ARG A 372 1.24 6.53 -5.54
C ARG A 372 1.53 7.70 -6.50
N PRO A 373 0.57 8.55 -6.92
CA PRO A 373 0.86 9.72 -7.77
C PRO A 373 1.83 10.74 -7.14
N GLY A 374 2.06 10.68 -5.83
CA GLY A 374 2.88 11.65 -5.08
C GLY A 374 2.10 12.90 -4.70
N ALA A 375 2.82 13.94 -4.31
CA ALA A 375 2.29 15.17 -3.71
C ALA A 375 2.56 16.42 -4.58
N GLU A 376 2.51 16.27 -5.90
CA GLU A 376 2.88 17.33 -6.86
C GLU A 376 2.16 18.67 -6.60
N GLY A 377 0.87 18.63 -6.26
CA GLY A 377 0.11 19.84 -5.90
C GLY A 377 0.62 20.53 -4.63
N VAL A 378 0.95 19.77 -3.59
CA VAL A 378 1.53 20.28 -2.34
C VAL A 378 2.96 20.81 -2.56
N VAL A 379 3.75 20.17 -3.42
CA VAL A 379 5.09 20.67 -3.79
C VAL A 379 4.98 21.99 -4.56
N ARG A 380 4.03 22.12 -5.50
CA ARG A 380 3.74 23.39 -6.18
C ARG A 380 3.30 24.47 -5.19
N LEU A 381 2.49 24.11 -4.20
CA LEU A 381 2.09 25.02 -3.13
C LEU A 381 3.32 25.52 -2.35
N LEU A 382 4.22 24.62 -1.94
CA LEU A 382 5.48 24.97 -1.26
C LEU A 382 6.30 25.99 -2.06
N GLN A 383 6.43 25.77 -3.37
CA GLN A 383 7.20 26.65 -4.26
C GLN A 383 6.58 28.05 -4.39
N LYS A 384 5.25 28.16 -4.26
CA LYS A 384 4.51 29.44 -4.28
C LYS A 384 4.60 30.21 -2.97
N LEU A 385 4.94 29.57 -1.85
CA LEU A 385 5.09 30.24 -0.57
C LEU A 385 6.31 31.17 -0.57
N ALA A 386 6.14 32.34 0.04
CA ALA A 386 7.26 33.20 0.35
C ALA A 386 8.22 32.49 1.33
N PRO A 387 9.55 32.71 1.26
CA PRO A 387 10.53 31.98 2.07
C PRO A 387 10.22 31.93 3.57
N GLN A 388 9.70 33.03 4.13
CA GLN A 388 9.32 33.16 5.54
C GLN A 388 8.06 32.35 5.93
N GLN A 389 7.22 31.97 4.96
CA GLN A 389 6.01 31.16 5.17
C GLN A 389 6.28 29.65 5.01
N ARG A 390 7.46 29.29 4.48
CA ARG A 390 7.84 27.89 4.26
C ARG A 390 8.11 27.20 5.61
N PRO A 391 7.74 25.92 5.76
CA PRO A 391 8.05 25.17 6.98
C PRO A 391 9.56 25.02 7.18
N GLN A 392 9.96 24.78 8.42
CA GLN A 392 11.34 24.49 8.80
C GLN A 392 11.74 23.07 8.40
N LYS A 393 10.81 22.11 8.56
CA LYS A 393 11.01 20.71 8.17
C LYS A 393 9.80 20.15 7.44
N ILE A 394 10.06 19.20 6.54
CA ILE A 394 9.08 18.44 5.80
C ILE A 394 9.37 16.96 6.01
N LEU A 395 8.41 16.23 6.57
CA LEU A 395 8.41 14.77 6.56
C LEU A 395 7.55 14.29 5.39
N TYR A 396 8.08 13.36 4.59
CA TYR A 396 7.37 12.77 3.47
C TYR A 396 7.50 11.25 3.52
N VAL A 397 6.38 10.55 3.65
CA VAL A 397 6.24 9.09 3.51
C VAL A 397 5.68 8.77 2.12
N SER A 398 6.24 7.79 1.42
CA SER A 398 5.76 7.38 0.10
C SER A 398 5.90 5.89 -0.13
N CYS A 399 4.87 5.31 -0.74
CA CYS A 399 4.88 3.94 -1.28
C CYS A 399 5.33 3.85 -2.76
N ALA A 400 5.76 4.96 -3.35
CA ALA A 400 6.21 5.06 -4.74
C ALA A 400 7.53 5.84 -4.81
N ALA A 401 8.62 5.10 -4.99
CA ALA A 401 9.98 5.66 -4.96
C ALA A 401 10.28 6.63 -6.11
N ASP A 402 9.62 6.47 -7.27
CA ASP A 402 9.80 7.33 -8.44
C ASP A 402 9.14 8.69 -8.27
N THR A 403 7.89 8.74 -7.81
CA THR A 403 7.19 10.00 -7.51
C THR A 403 7.78 10.69 -6.28
N LEU A 404 8.25 9.93 -5.27
CA LEU A 404 9.02 10.49 -4.16
C LEU A 404 10.30 11.17 -4.63
N ALA A 405 11.10 10.51 -5.48
CA ALA A 405 12.35 11.08 -6.00
C ALA A 405 12.11 12.36 -6.80
N ARG A 406 11.07 12.38 -7.65
CA ARG A 406 10.62 13.59 -8.37
C ARG A 406 10.28 14.72 -7.39
N ASP A 407 9.46 14.43 -6.39
CA ASP A 407 8.95 15.43 -5.46
C ASP A 407 10.08 15.97 -4.56
N VAL A 408 10.97 15.11 -4.07
CA VAL A 408 12.15 15.50 -3.29
C VAL A 408 13.05 16.44 -4.09
N ALA A 409 13.36 16.13 -5.36
CA ALA A 409 14.16 17.02 -6.21
C ALA A 409 13.51 18.40 -6.39
N ALA A 410 12.17 18.44 -6.53
CA ALA A 410 11.42 19.69 -6.63
C ALA A 410 11.32 20.46 -5.29
N ILE A 411 11.33 19.76 -4.15
CA ILE A 411 11.41 20.37 -2.81
C ILE A 411 12.81 20.96 -2.57
N GLU A 412 13.89 20.30 -3.03
CA GLU A 412 15.24 20.86 -2.95
C GLU A 412 15.37 22.18 -3.71
N GLN A 413 14.74 22.29 -4.89
CA GLN A 413 14.63 23.56 -5.64
C GLN A 413 13.90 24.67 -4.86
N ALA A 414 13.07 24.31 -3.88
CA ALA A 414 12.41 25.26 -2.98
C ALA A 414 13.27 25.66 -1.76
N GLY A 415 14.56 25.30 -1.74
CA GLY A 415 15.51 25.68 -0.69
C GLY A 415 15.53 24.72 0.49
N TYR A 416 15.43 23.42 0.22
CA TYR A 416 15.53 22.36 1.23
C TYR A 416 16.67 21.41 0.94
N ARG A 417 17.13 20.70 1.97
CA ARG A 417 18.09 19.60 1.86
C ARG A 417 17.51 18.33 2.44
N LEU A 418 17.76 17.19 1.79
CA LEU A 418 17.46 15.88 2.36
C LEU A 418 18.42 15.59 3.53
N THR A 419 17.90 15.37 4.73
CA THR A 419 18.72 15.12 5.93
C THR A 419 18.63 13.70 6.44
N ARG A 420 17.53 13.01 6.17
CA ARG A 420 17.30 11.61 6.60
C ARG A 420 16.47 10.90 5.56
N ILE A 421 16.79 9.64 5.32
CA ILE A 421 15.98 8.72 4.52
C ILE A 421 15.97 7.34 5.17
N GLY A 422 14.82 6.68 5.23
CA GLY A 422 14.68 5.36 5.82
C GLY A 422 13.71 4.51 5.00
N THR A 423 14.05 3.23 4.84
CA THR A 423 13.12 2.24 4.30
C THR A 423 12.14 1.86 5.39
N VAL A 424 10.86 1.86 5.05
CA VAL A 424 9.78 1.33 5.87
C VAL A 424 9.38 0.01 5.22
N ASP A 425 9.75 -1.14 5.79
CA ASP A 425 9.41 -2.43 5.19
C ASP A 425 7.98 -2.83 5.55
N MET A 426 7.02 -2.04 5.04
CA MET A 426 5.58 -2.20 5.27
C MET A 426 5.03 -3.48 4.62
N PHE A 427 5.69 -3.95 3.55
CA PHE A 427 5.30 -5.14 2.80
C PHE A 427 6.50 -6.08 2.55
N PRO A 428 6.99 -6.77 3.61
CA PRO A 428 7.97 -7.84 3.44
C PRO A 428 7.45 -8.88 2.43
N GLN A 429 8.37 -9.59 1.75
CA GLN A 429 8.04 -10.62 0.74
C GLN A 429 7.46 -10.09 -0.59
N THR A 430 7.40 -8.78 -0.76
CA THR A 430 6.93 -8.11 -1.97
C THR A 430 7.95 -7.10 -2.49
N HIS A 431 7.87 -6.76 -3.77
CA HIS A 431 8.65 -5.68 -4.37
C HIS A 431 8.28 -4.29 -3.87
N HIS A 432 7.16 -4.11 -3.14
CA HIS A 432 6.72 -2.77 -2.73
C HIS A 432 7.77 -2.11 -1.83
N ILE A 433 8.04 -0.84 -2.12
CA ILE A 433 9.02 -0.01 -1.43
C ILE A 433 8.26 1.13 -0.78
N GLU A 434 8.33 1.20 0.54
CA GLU A 434 7.88 2.36 1.28
C GLU A 434 9.09 3.06 1.90
N THR A 435 9.11 4.38 1.77
CA THR A 435 10.27 5.21 2.11
C THR A 435 9.79 6.45 2.82
N MET A 436 10.45 6.77 3.93
CA MET A 436 10.23 8.01 4.67
C MET A 436 11.47 8.89 4.56
N VAL A 437 11.27 10.17 4.29
CA VAL A 437 12.34 11.18 4.23
C VAL A 437 12.04 12.35 5.14
N CYS A 438 13.10 13.00 5.64
CA CYS A 438 13.02 14.28 6.32
C CYS A 438 13.87 15.30 5.55
N LEU A 439 13.25 16.41 5.17
CA LEU A 439 13.92 17.54 4.55
C LEU A 439 13.91 18.74 5.49
N GLU A 440 15.00 19.49 5.52
CA GLU A 440 15.13 20.70 6.34
C GLU A 440 15.41 21.90 5.43
N ARG A 441 14.80 23.05 5.74
CA ARG A 441 15.02 24.28 4.99
C ARG A 441 16.49 24.70 5.13
N VAL A 442 17.14 25.02 4.02
CA VAL A 442 18.50 25.57 4.01
C VAL A 442 18.44 27.00 4.58
N ALA A 443 19.34 27.30 5.51
CA ALA A 443 19.42 28.60 6.18
C ALA A 443 19.75 29.75 5.22
#